data_AF-A0A2P8NEQ7-F1
#
_entry.id   AF-A0A2P8NEQ7-F1
#
_cell.length_a   1.000
_cell.length_b   1.000
_cell.length_c   1.000
_cell.angle_alpha   90.00
_cell.angle_beta   90.00
_cell.angle_gamma   90.00
#
_symmetry.space_group_name_H-M   'P 1'
#
loop_
_entity.id
_entity.type
_entity.pdbx_description
1 polymer ?
#
loop_
_entity_poly.entity_id
_entity_poly.type
_entity_poly.pdbx_seq_one_letter_code
_entity_poly.pdbx_strand_id
1 'polypeptide(L)' 'MFGLGTWIKIIAGLAVLAGLAWSHSAAYRAGRSAEQARIVERINQENDDAAENAEDWRGKLRRCIDAGGVFDFETGSCEP' A
#
# COMPACT_ATOMS: atom_id res chain seq x y z
N MET A 1 9.40 -34.81 -43.93
CA MET A 1 9.29 -33.34 -43.86
C MET A 1 7.84 -33.01 -43.51
N PHE A 2 7.60 -32.24 -42.46
CA PHE A 2 6.23 -31.89 -42.04
C PHE A 2 5.57 -30.97 -43.09
N GLY A 3 4.34 -31.29 -43.48
CA GLY A 3 3.58 -30.49 -44.44
C GLY A 3 3.12 -29.15 -43.83
N LEU A 4 2.80 -28.19 -44.69
CA LEU A 4 2.35 -26.83 -44.31
C LEU A 4 1.19 -26.86 -43.30
N GLY A 5 0.24 -27.79 -43.45
CA GLY A 5 -0.89 -27.96 -42.52
C GLY A 5 -0.48 -28.41 -41.11
N THR A 6 0.59 -29.18 -40.96
CA THR A 6 1.11 -29.56 -39.64
C THR A 6 1.76 -28.37 -38.95
N TRP A 7 2.50 -27.55 -39.69
CA TRP A 7 3.08 -26.30 -39.17
C TRP A 7 2.02 -25.30 -38.71
N ILE A 8 0.94 -25.13 -39.48
CA ILE A 8 -0.18 -24.25 -39.09
C ILE A 8 -0.79 -24.69 -37.76
N LYS A 9 -1.01 -25.99 -37.56
CA LYS A 9 -1.56 -26.52 -36.30
C LYS A 9 -0.62 -26.29 -35.11
N ILE A 10 0.68 -26.47 -35.31
CA ILE A 10 1.69 -26.22 -34.28
C ILE A 10 1.71 -24.74 -33.90
N ILE A 11 1.74 -23.84 -34.89
CA ILE A 11 1.75 -22.39 -34.65
C ILE A 11 0.47 -21.97 -33.94
N ALA A 12 -0.69 -22.46 -34.36
CA ALA A 12 -1.96 -22.16 -33.71
C ALA A 12 -1.97 -22.63 -32.24
N GLY A 13 -1.47 -23.84 -31.97
CA GLY A 13 -1.35 -24.35 -30.60
C GLY A 13 -0.42 -23.49 -29.74
N LEU A 14 0.75 -23.12 -30.26
CA LEU A 14 1.70 -22.25 -29.58
C LEU A 14 1.12 -20.86 -29.31
N ALA A 15 0.37 -20.29 -30.27
CA ALA A 15 -0.27 -18.99 -30.10
C ALA A 15 -1.31 -19.02 -28.97
N VAL A 16 -2.11 -20.09 -28.88
CA VAL A 16 -3.07 -20.27 -27.78
C VAL A 16 -2.35 -20.36 -26.43
N LEU A 17 -1.29 -21.17 -26.34
CA LEU A 17 -0.51 -21.31 -25.10
C LEU A 17 0.14 -19.99 -24.68
N ALA A 18 0.73 -19.26 -25.64
CA ALA A 18 1.32 -17.95 -25.39
C ALA A 18 0.27 -16.93 -24.91
N GLY A 19 -0.92 -16.93 -25.52
CA GLY A 19 -2.03 -16.08 -25.11
C GLY A 19 -2.50 -16.36 -23.68
N LEU A 20 -2.63 -17.65 -23.31
CA LEU A 20 -3.00 -18.05 -21.95
C LEU A 20 -1.94 -17.66 -20.93
N ALA A 21 -0.66 -17.93 -21.23
CA ALA A 21 0.46 -17.55 -20.37
C ALA A 21 0.53 -16.03 -20.16
N TRP A 22 0.33 -15.26 -21.23
CA TRP A 22 0.31 -13.80 -21.16
C TRP A 22 -0.85 -13.28 -20.31
N SER A 23 -2.07 -13.77 -20.56
CA SER A 23 -3.28 -13.41 -19.81
C SER A 23 -3.09 -13.63 -18.30
N HIS A 24 -2.60 -14.81 -17.91
CA HIS A 24 -2.37 -15.13 -16.51
C HIS A 24 -1.29 -14.24 -15.88
N SER A 25 -0.22 -13.94 -16.62
CA SER A 25 0.84 -13.04 -16.15
C SER A 25 0.35 -11.60 -15.97
N ALA A 26 -0.54 -11.13 -16.85
CA ALA A 26 -1.11 -9.79 -16.79
C ALA A 26 -2.05 -9.66 -15.57
N ALA A 27 -2.93 -10.64 -15.36
CA ALA A 27 -3.81 -10.68 -14.20
C ALA A 27 -3.03 -10.71 -12.88
N TYR A 28 -1.97 -11.52 -12.80
CA TYR A 28 -1.12 -11.59 -11.62
C TYR A 28 -0.42 -10.26 -11.32
N ARG A 29 0.15 -9.62 -12.34
CA ARG A 29 0.81 -8.31 -12.18
C ARG A 29 -0.17 -7.23 -11.74
N ALA A 30 -1.36 -7.18 -12.33
CA ALA A 30 -2.41 -6.24 -11.97
C ALA A 30 -2.88 -6.43 -10.51
N GLY A 31 -3.08 -7.68 -10.08
CA GLY A 31 -3.41 -7.99 -8.69
C GLY A 31 -2.33 -7.52 -7.71
N ARG A 32 -1.06 -7.80 -8.02
CA ARG A 32 0.08 -7.39 -7.19
C ARG A 32 0.20 -5.87 -7.08
N SER A 33 0.04 -5.14 -8.19
CA SER A 33 0.09 -3.67 -8.16
C SER A 33 -1.06 -3.07 -7.35
N ALA A 34 -2.26 -3.66 -7.41
CA ALA A 34 -3.41 -3.21 -6.63
C ALA A 34 -3.19 -3.43 -5.13
N GLU A 35 -2.60 -4.56 -4.76
CA GLU A 35 -2.27 -4.85 -3.36
C GLU A 35 -1.18 -3.91 -2.84
N GLN A 36 -0.12 -3.68 -3.61
CA GLN A 36 0.92 -2.72 -3.26
C GLN A 36 0.37 -1.30 -3.07
N ALA A 37 -0.51 -0.85 -3.96
CA ALA A 37 -1.15 0.45 -3.83
C ALA A 37 -1.95 0.57 -2.53
N ARG A 38 -2.69 -0.48 -2.13
CA ARG A 38 -3.44 -0.49 -0.87
C ARG A 38 -2.54 -0.45 0.37
N ILE A 39 -1.39 -1.13 0.32
CA ILE A 39 -0.43 -1.09 1.43
C ILE A 39 0.18 0.31 1.56
N VAL A 40 0.58 0.91 0.44
CA VAL A 40 1.12 2.29 0.42
C VAL A 40 0.07 3.29 0.92
N GLU A 41 -1.17 3.15 0.48
CA GLU A 41 -2.28 4.00 0.95
C GLU A 41 -2.46 3.90 2.47
N ARG A 42 -2.45 2.68 3.01
CA ARG A 42 -2.55 2.46 4.47
C ARG A 42 -1.38 3.09 5.22
N ILE A 43 -0.16 2.93 4.71
CA ILE A 43 1.04 3.52 5.34
C ILE A 43 0.92 5.05 5.35
N ASN A 44 0.45 5.66 4.27
CA ASN A 44 0.25 7.11 4.22
C ASN A 44 -0.80 7.55 5.25
N GLN A 45 -1.92 6.85 5.32
CA GLN A 45 -2.96 7.14 6.32
C GLN A 45 -2.44 7.00 7.75
N GLU A 46 -1.73 5.92 8.07
CA GLU A 46 -1.14 5.71 9.40
C GLU A 46 -0.10 6.80 9.75
N ASN A 47 0.66 7.28 8.76
CA ASN A 47 1.61 8.37 8.95
C ASN A 47 0.91 9.71 9.19
N ASP A 48 -0.17 10.00 8.44
CA ASP A 48 -0.96 11.21 8.60
C ASP A 48 -1.64 11.24 9.98
N ASP A 49 -2.25 10.13 10.40
CA ASP A 49 -2.86 9.97 11.73
C ASP A 49 -1.81 10.15 12.84
N ALA A 50 -0.62 9.58 12.67
CA ALA A 50 0.47 9.74 13.63
C ALA A 50 0.97 11.19 13.70
N ALA A 51 1.04 11.89 12.57
CA ALA A 51 1.43 13.29 12.51
C ALA A 51 0.39 14.19 13.20
N GLU A 52 -0.90 13.96 12.95
CA GLU A 52 -1.99 14.69 13.59
C GLU A 52 -1.98 14.48 15.11
N ASN A 53 -1.84 13.22 15.55
CA ASN A 53 -1.75 12.90 16.97
C ASN A 53 -0.52 13.57 17.63
N ALA A 54 0.64 13.57 16.95
CA ALA A 54 1.82 14.25 17.45
C ALA A 54 1.63 15.77 17.60
N GLU A 55 0.93 16.41 16.67
CA GLU A 55 0.59 17.84 16.78
C GLU A 55 -0.41 18.12 17.91
N ASP A 56 -1.40 17.25 18.14
CA ASP A 56 -2.31 17.38 19.29
C ASP A 56 -1.55 17.29 20.62
N TRP A 57 -0.65 16.31 20.77
CA TRP A 57 0.20 16.18 21.95
C TRP A 57 1.10 17.42 22.15
N ARG A 58 1.70 17.94 21.09
CA ARG A 58 2.48 19.19 21.14
C ARG A 58 1.60 20.35 21.59
N GLY A 59 0.37 20.44 21.09
CA GLY A 59 -0.60 21.45 21.48
C GLY A 59 -0.97 21.38 22.97
N LYS A 60 -1.24 20.17 23.48
CA LYS A 60 -1.53 19.93 24.90
C LYS A 60 -0.36 20.32 25.80
N LEU A 61 0.84 19.87 25.45
CA LEU A 61 2.05 20.20 26.20
C LEU A 61 2.31 21.70 26.24
N ARG A 62 2.25 22.39 25.09
CA ARG A 62 2.44 23.85 25.01
C ARG A 62 1.43 24.59 25.89
N ARG A 63 0.14 24.24 25.78
CA ARG A 63 -0.90 24.85 26.62
C ARG A 63 -0.66 24.66 28.11
N CYS A 64 -0.15 23.49 28.53
CA CYS A 64 0.16 23.22 29.92
C CYS A 64 1.32 24.09 30.42
N ILE A 65 2.42 24.13 29.65
CA ILE A 65 3.61 24.93 29.99
C ILE A 65 3.26 26.43 30.00
N ASP A 66 2.48 26.90 29.03
CA ASP A 66 2.04 28.31 28.95
C ASP A 66 1.15 28.71 30.15
N ALA A 67 0.45 27.75 30.74
CA ALA A 67 -0.34 27.94 31.97
C ALA A 67 0.50 27.84 33.26
N GLY A 68 1.79 27.53 33.15
CA GLY A 68 2.72 27.36 34.29
C GLY A 68 2.65 26.00 34.97
N GLY A 69 1.93 25.02 34.38
CA GLY A 69 1.76 23.69 34.95
C GLY A 69 2.89 22.71 34.57
N VAL A 70 2.85 21.53 35.17
CA VAL A 70 3.72 20.39 34.88
C VAL A 70 2.92 19.35 34.09
N PHE A 71 3.43 18.96 32.92
CA PHE A 71 2.76 17.99 32.06
C PHE A 71 3.12 16.55 32.45
N ASP A 72 2.10 15.73 32.72
CA ASP A 72 2.26 14.30 32.95
C ASP A 72 2.09 13.54 31.62
N PHE A 73 3.18 12.94 31.14
CA PHE A 73 3.19 12.16 29.90
C PHE A 73 2.54 10.79 30.04
N GLU A 74 2.39 10.26 31.25
CA GLU A 74 1.73 8.97 31.50
C GLU A 74 0.22 9.11 31.36
N THR A 75 -0.36 10.14 31.98
CA THR A 75 -1.82 10.37 31.96
C THR A 75 -2.27 11.36 30.87
N GLY A 76 -1.34 12.12 30.30
CA GLY A 76 -1.62 13.19 29.34
C GLY A 76 -2.31 14.41 29.95
N SER A 77 -2.23 14.55 31.28
CA SER A 77 -2.85 15.63 32.03
C SER A 77 -1.86 16.75 32.36
N CYS A 78 -2.40 17.93 32.67
CA CYS A 78 -1.61 19.07 33.13
C CYS A 78 -1.90 19.31 34.61
N GLU A 79 -0.87 19.24 35.44
CA GLU A 79 -0.93 19.52 36.87
C GLU A 79 -0.57 21.00 37.13
N PRO A 80 -1.29 21.68 38.04
CA PRO A 80 -1.05 23.08 38.38
C PRO A 80 0.25 23.33 39.17
#